data_AF-A0A519I7W7-F1
#
_entry.id   AF-A0A519I7W7-F1
#
_cell.length_a   1.000
_cell.length_b   1.000
_cell.length_c   1.000
_cell.angle_alpha   90.00
_cell.angle_beta   90.00
_cell.angle_gamma   90.00
#
_symmetry.space_group_name_H-M   'P 1'
#
loop_
_entity.id
_entity.type
_entity.pdbx_description
1 polymer ?
#
loop_
_entity_poly.entity_id
_entity_poly.type
_entity_poly.pdbx_seq_one_letter_code
_entity_poly.pdbx_strand_id
1 'polypeptide(L)' 'MTHAITWFEIPTTQLDRAQAFYETVLGKAMRRENMGSSEGAVFAYDPATDGVGGALMMGPT' A
#
# COMPACT_ATOMS: atom_id res chain seq x y z
N MET A 1 13.58 17.76 5.14
CA MET A 1 12.84 16.91 4.17
C MET A 1 13.86 15.96 3.58
N THR A 2 13.84 14.70 4.02
CA THR A 2 14.85 13.68 3.64
C THR A 2 14.46 12.93 2.37
N HIS A 3 13.16 12.84 2.09
CA HIS A 3 12.59 12.11 0.95
C HIS A 3 11.82 13.04 0.02
N ALA A 4 11.99 12.86 -1.30
CA ALA A 4 11.23 13.57 -2.32
C ALA A 4 9.80 13.04 -2.49
N ILE A 5 9.55 11.80 -2.06
CA ILE A 5 8.24 11.14 -2.04
C ILE A 5 7.92 10.82 -0.59
N THR A 6 6.72 11.15 -0.14
CA THR A 6 6.23 10.85 1.22
C THR A 6 5.19 9.72 1.23
N TRP A 7 4.49 9.53 0.11
CA TRP A 7 3.47 8.49 -0.07
C TRP A 7 3.30 8.16 -1.56
N PHE A 8 3.03 6.89 -1.87
CA PHE A 8 2.69 6.46 -3.23
C PHE A 8 1.47 5.54 -3.25
N GLU A 9 0.78 5.52 -4.39
CA GLU A 9 -0.40 4.67 -4.59
C GLU A 9 -0.26 3.90 -5.91
N ILE A 10 -0.57 2.61 -5.86
CA ILE A 10 -0.55 1.73 -7.03
C ILE A 10 -1.98 1.24 -7.28
N PRO A 11 -2.61 1.62 -8.41
CA PRO A 11 -3.95 1.15 -8.72
C PRO A 11 -3.93 -0.34 -9.07
N THR A 12 -4.95 -1.06 -8.61
CA THR A 12 -5.16 -2.47 -8.94
C THR A 12 -6.64 -2.75 -9.16
N THR A 13 -6.93 -3.66 -10.09
CA THR A 13 -8.29 -4.17 -10.33
C THR A 13 -8.60 -5.42 -9.48
N GLN A 14 -7.59 -5.99 -8.81
CA GLN A 14 -7.71 -7.20 -7.98
C GLN A 14 -6.83 -7.08 -6.74
N LEU A 15 -7.40 -6.56 -5.65
CA LEU A 15 -6.64 -6.25 -4.44
C LEU A 15 -6.06 -7.50 -3.76
N ASP A 16 -6.82 -8.59 -3.68
CA ASP A 16 -6.38 -9.85 -3.06
C ASP A 16 -5.16 -10.45 -3.75
N ARG A 17 -5.19 -10.49 -5.08
CA ARG A 17 -4.08 -11.01 -5.87
C ARG A 17 -2.86 -10.09 -5.78
N ALA A 18 -3.07 -8.78 -5.82
CA ALA A 18 -1.99 -7.81 -5.72
C ALA A 18 -1.32 -7.87 -4.34
N GLN A 19 -2.09 -7.93 -3.26
CA GLN A 19 -1.52 -8.10 -1.92
C GLN A 19 -0.71 -9.40 -1.82
N ALA A 20 -1.27 -10.55 -2.21
CA ALA A 20 -0.54 -11.81 -2.12
C ALA A 20 0.78 -11.78 -2.91
N PHE A 21 0.79 -11.14 -4.08
CA PHE A 21 2.00 -10.94 -4.87
C PHE A 21 3.03 -10.07 -4.12
N TYR A 22 2.65 -8.89 -3.64
CA TYR A 22 3.59 -7.98 -2.99
C TYR A 22 4.07 -8.50 -1.63
N GLU A 23 3.22 -9.17 -0.85
CA GLU A 23 3.64 -9.84 0.38
C GLU A 23 4.65 -10.96 0.11
N THR A 24 4.44 -11.73 -0.96
CA THR A 24 5.38 -12.78 -1.38
C THR A 24 6.72 -12.21 -1.83
N VAL A 25 6.70 -11.16 -2.66
CA VAL A 25 7.93 -10.55 -3.20
C VAL A 25 8.72 -9.80 -2.14
N LEU A 26 8.03 -9.11 -1.23
CA LEU A 26 8.67 -8.25 -0.22
C LEU A 26 8.91 -8.96 1.12
N GLY A 27 8.30 -10.14 1.34
CA GLY A 27 8.41 -10.88 2.60
C GLY A 27 7.81 -10.13 3.80
N LYS A 28 6.91 -9.18 3.55
CA LYS A 28 6.27 -8.34 4.58
C LYS A 28 4.78 -8.32 4.38
N ALA A 29 4.02 -8.51 5.46
CA ALA A 29 2.58 -8.41 5.45
C ALA A 29 2.12 -6.99 5.14
N MET A 30 1.04 -6.87 4.36
CA MET A 30 0.36 -5.62 4.09
C MET A 30 -0.88 -5.51 4.97
N ARG A 31 -1.26 -4.27 5.30
CA ARG A 31 -2.43 -4.02 6.15
C ARG A 31 -3.62 -3.61 5.30
N ARG A 32 -4.71 -4.39 5.36
CA ARG A 32 -5.98 -4.01 4.73
C ARG A 32 -6.56 -2.78 5.40
N GLU A 33 -7.02 -1.84 4.58
CA GLU A 33 -7.74 -0.67 5.01
C GLU A 33 -8.97 -0.44 4.14
N ASN A 34 -10.08 -0.12 4.79
CA ASN A 34 -11.23 0.47 4.12
C ASN A 34 -10.90 1.94 3.87
N MET A 35 -10.87 2.35 2.61
CA MET A 35 -10.53 3.71 2.18
C MET A 35 -11.77 4.42 1.61
N GLY A 36 -12.91 4.25 2.29
CA GLY A 36 -14.19 4.87 1.93
C GLY A 36 -14.89 4.12 0.79
N SER A 37 -14.93 4.73 -0.40
CA SER A 37 -15.48 4.09 -1.61
C SER A 37 -14.49 3.13 -2.28
N SER A 38 -13.25 3.08 -1.79
CA SER A 38 -12.18 2.22 -2.26
C SER A 38 -11.71 1.28 -1.16
N GLU A 39 -11.15 0.15 -1.55
CA GLU A 39 -10.40 -0.75 -0.70
C GLU A 39 -8.91 -0.57 -0.94
N GLY A 40 -8.11 -0.69 0.12
CA GLY A 40 -6.67 -0.55 0.02
C GLY A 40 -5.90 -1.58 0.84
N ALA A 41 -4.64 -1.77 0.47
CA ALA A 41 -3.67 -2.51 1.25
C ALA A 41 -2.39 -1.69 1.39
N VAL A 42 -2.08 -1.29 2.61
CA VAL A 42 -0.94 -0.43 2.94
C VAL A 42 0.32 -1.29 3.07
N PHE A 43 1.40 -0.87 2.39
CA PHE A 43 2.72 -1.51 2.51
C PHE A 43 3.26 -1.36 3.93
N ALA A 44 4.04 -2.33 4.41
CA ALA A 44 4.72 -2.19 5.70
C ALA A 44 5.78 -1.07 5.62
N TYR A 45 5.59 0.00 6.38
CA TYR A 45 6.55 1.10 6.56
C TYR A 45 6.73 1.40 8.05
N ASP A 46 7.81 2.09 8.41
CA ASP A 46 8.08 2.51 9.78
C ASP A 46 7.71 4.00 9.95
N PRO A 47 6.62 4.31 10.69
CA PRO A 47 6.21 5.69 10.93
C PRO A 47 7.17 6.47 11.82
N ALA A 48 7.98 5.79 12.65
CA ALA A 48 8.89 6.45 13.60
C ALA A 48 10.18 6.94 12.95
N THR A 49 10.55 6.39 11.79
CA THR A 49 11.77 6.75 11.05
C THR A 49 11.49 7.57 9.80
N ASP A 50 10.26 8.11 9.66
CA ASP A 50 9.84 8.90 8.49
C ASP A 50 9.94 8.09 7.18
N GLY A 51 9.74 6.76 7.28
CA GLY A 51 9.81 5.84 6.16
C GLY A 51 8.70 6.11 5.15
N VAL A 52 9.05 6.15 3.86
CA VAL A 52 8.08 6.36 2.78
C VAL A 52 7.06 5.24 2.75
N GLY A 53 5.79 5.58 2.96
CA GLY A 53 4.66 4.66 2.91
C GLY A 53 4.04 4.56 1.52
N GLY A 54 3.06 3.69 1.38
CA GLY A 54 2.22 3.62 0.20
C GLY A 54 1.13 2.57 0.30
N ALA A 55 0.23 2.53 -0.68
CA ALA A 55 -0.86 1.57 -0.72
C ALA A 55 -1.16 1.03 -2.13
N LEU A 56 -1.64 -0.21 -2.17
CA LEU A 56 -2.42 -0.72 -3.29
C LEU A 56 -3.84 -0.19 -3.17
N MET A 57 -4.42 0.32 -4.26
CA MET A 57 -5.75 0.93 -4.27
C MET A 57 -6.67 0.24 -5.27
N MET A 58 -7.86 -0.19 -4.82
CA MET A 58 -8.92 -0.77 -5.64
C MET A 58 -10.24 -0.04 -5.35
N GLY A 59 -10.72 0.74 -6.31
CA GLY A 59 -11.94 1.51 -6.16
C GLY A 59 -12.36 2.13 -7.49
N PRO A 60 -13.51 2.82 -7.55
CA PRO A 60 -14.02 3.35 -8.80
C PRO A 60 -12.99 4.32 -9.41
N THR A 61 -12.70 4.10 -10.70
CA THR A 61 -11.96 5.03 -11.57
C THR A 61 -12.75 6.31 -11.79
#